data_AF-A0A2P6TZ47-F1
#
_entry.id   AF-A0A2P6TZ47-F1
#
_cell.length_a   1.000
_cell.length_b   1.000
_cell.length_c   1.000
_cell.angle_alpha   90.00
_cell.angle_beta   90.00
_cell.angle_gamma   90.00
#
_symmetry.space_group_name_H-M   'P 1'
#
loop_
_entity.id
_entity.type
_entity.pdbx_description
1 polymer ?
#
loop_
_entity_poly.entity_id
_entity_poly.type
_entity_poly.pdbx_seq_one_letter_code
_entity_poly.pdbx_strand_id
1 'polypeptide(L)' 'MGKEQPIKINARRGRGNLECMDEMTSFFTCMAKFADVEDKCAAERRALTNCATAAMRKGKQTNTINFHLQRLGRMIRR' A
#
# COMPACT_ATOMS: atom_id res chain seq x y z
N MET A 1 -19.43 -38.89 1.45
CA MET A 1 -19.05 -37.74 2.31
C MET A 1 -18.51 -36.64 1.42
N GLY A 2 -19.37 -35.72 0.98
CA GLY A 2 -19.00 -34.68 0.01
C GLY A 2 -17.99 -33.73 0.61
N LYS A 3 -16.90 -33.44 -0.11
CA LYS A 3 -15.90 -32.44 0.31
C LYS A 3 -16.57 -31.05 0.28
N GLU A 4 -16.99 -30.55 1.43
CA GLU A 4 -17.57 -29.21 1.54
C GLU A 4 -16.49 -28.14 1.32
N GLN A 5 -16.83 -27.13 0.51
CA GLN A 5 -15.88 -26.07 0.16
C GLN A 5 -15.83 -24.99 1.25
N PRO A 6 -14.64 -24.57 1.71
CA PRO A 6 -14.50 -23.54 2.72
C PRO A 6 -14.90 -22.16 2.17
N ILE A 7 -15.60 -21.36 2.99
CA ILE A 7 -15.91 -19.96 2.67
C ILE A 7 -14.59 -19.19 2.68
N LYS A 8 -14.19 -18.68 1.52
CA LYS A 8 -12.98 -17.89 1.33
C LYS A 8 -13.26 -16.78 0.32
N ILE A 9 -12.60 -15.65 0.51
CA ILE A 9 -12.57 -14.58 -0.47
C ILE A 9 -11.14 -14.32 -0.92
N ASN A 10 -11.00 -13.85 -2.16
CA ASN A 10 -9.78 -13.22 -2.61
C ASN A 10 -9.85 -11.76 -2.21
N ALA A 11 -9.37 -11.44 -1.01
CA ALA A 11 -9.32 -10.05 -0.55
C ALA A 11 -8.42 -9.27 -1.51
N ARG A 12 -9.00 -8.29 -2.22
CA ARG A 12 -8.20 -7.32 -2.96
C ARG A 12 -7.26 -6.68 -1.96
N ARG A 13 -5.96 -6.77 -2.23
CA ARG A 13 -4.98 -5.97 -1.51
C ARG A 13 -5.40 -4.52 -1.71
N GLY A 14 -5.59 -3.77 -0.63
CA GLY A 14 -5.85 -2.33 -0.71
C GLY A 14 -4.81 -1.69 -1.62
N ARG A 15 -5.16 -0.60 -2.33
CA ARG A 15 -4.29 0.09 -3.29
C ARG A 15 -2.98 0.53 -2.60
N GLY A 16 -2.02 -0.39 -2.50
CA GLY A 16 -0.88 -0.30 -1.60
C GLY A 16 0.32 0.45 -2.17
N ASN A 17 0.15 1.17 -3.27
CA ASN A 17 1.28 1.71 -4.05
C ASN A 17 1.15 3.21 -4.34
N LEU A 18 0.35 3.94 -3.55
CA LEU A 18 0.30 5.41 -3.62
C LEU A 18 1.11 6.05 -2.47
N GLU A 19 1.94 5.27 -1.79
CA GLU A 19 2.90 5.81 -0.81
C GLU A 19 3.79 6.80 -1.58
N CYS A 20 3.93 8.01 -1.05
CA CYS A 20 4.80 9.05 -1.60
C CYS A 20 4.33 9.76 -2.88
N MET A 21 3.08 9.56 -3.30
CA MET A 21 2.56 10.20 -4.52
C MET A 21 2.43 11.72 -4.38
N ASP A 22 2.13 12.22 -3.19
CA ASP A 22 2.02 13.66 -2.94
C ASP A 22 3.41 14.31 -2.95
N GLU A 23 4.41 13.66 -2.37
CA GLU A 23 5.81 14.08 -2.42
C GLU A 23 6.38 13.98 -3.83
N MET A 24 5.99 12.97 -4.60
CA MET A 24 6.42 12.78 -5.98
C MET A 24 5.85 13.87 -6.90
N THR A 25 4.55 14.16 -6.77
CA THR A 25 3.90 15.24 -7.53
C THR A 25 4.45 16.61 -7.14
N SER A 26 4.73 16.84 -5.86
CA SER A 26 5.39 18.07 -5.38
C SER A 26 6.79 18.24 -5.99
N PHE A 27 7.59 17.17 -6.02
CA PHE A 27 8.91 17.21 -6.66
C PHE A 27 8.82 17.49 -8.17
N PHE A 28 7.90 16.85 -8.89
CA PHE A 28 7.69 17.13 -10.32
C PHE A 28 7.18 18.55 -10.59
N THR A 29 6.34 19.08 -9.71
CA THR A 29 5.87 20.47 -9.80
C THR A 29 7.02 21.45 -9.63
N CYS A 30 7.98 21.14 -8.75
CA CYS A 30 9.19 21.95 -8.60
C CYS A 30 10.11 21.86 -9.82
N MET A 31 10.36 20.65 -10.34
CA MET A 31 11.18 20.45 -11.54
C MET A 31 10.60 21.15 -12.78
N ALA A 32 9.27 21.21 -12.89
CA ALA A 32 8.61 21.91 -13.99
C ALA A 32 8.81 23.44 -13.94
N LYS A 33 9.14 24.00 -12.76
CA LYS A 33 9.30 25.44 -12.55
C LYS A 33 10.75 25.90 -12.62
N PHE A 34 11.72 25.06 -12.28
CA PHE A 34 13.12 25.44 -12.18
C PHE A 34 14.01 24.52 -13.02
N ALA A 35 14.89 25.12 -13.85
CA ALA A 35 15.90 24.38 -14.59
C ALA A 35 17.01 23.82 -13.67
N ASP A 36 17.34 24.55 -12.60
CA ASP A 36 18.30 24.12 -11.58
C ASP A 36 17.59 23.36 -10.45
N VAL A 37 17.39 22.06 -10.69
CA VAL A 37 16.64 21.16 -9.81
C VAL A 37 17.41 20.81 -8.53
N GLU A 38 18.74 20.74 -8.60
CA GLU A 38 19.59 20.32 -7.48
C GLU A 38 19.42 21.25 -6.27
N ASP A 39 19.48 22.56 -6.49
CA ASP A 39 19.42 23.55 -5.43
C ASP A 39 17.97 23.99 -5.13
N LYS A 40 17.14 24.21 -6.17
CA LYS A 40 15.79 24.78 -5.97
C LYS A 40 14.76 23.76 -5.49
N CYS A 41 14.95 22.48 -5.79
CA CYS A 41 14.02 21.41 -5.43
C CYS A 41 14.59 20.45 -4.37
N ALA A 42 15.64 20.86 -3.66
CA ALA A 42 16.31 20.04 -2.66
C ALA A 42 15.37 19.61 -1.52
N ALA A 43 14.42 20.47 -1.14
CA ALA A 43 13.47 20.18 -0.06
C ALA A 43 12.47 19.09 -0.48
N GLU A 44 11.84 19.25 -1.63
CA GLU A 44 10.88 18.29 -2.22
C GLU A 44 11.56 16.96 -2.52
N ARG A 45 12.81 17.00 -3.01
CA ARG A 45 13.63 15.80 -3.22
C ARG A 45 13.86 15.05 -1.91
N ARG A 46 14.27 15.74 -0.84
CA ARG A 46 14.48 15.13 0.49
C ARG A 46 13.19 14.53 1.04
N ALA A 47 12.06 15.23 0.90
CA ALA A 47 10.75 14.73 1.31
C ALA A 47 10.39 13.43 0.58
N LEU A 48 10.57 13.40 -0.74
CA LEU A 48 10.34 12.21 -1.56
C LEU A 48 11.25 11.04 -1.16
N THR A 49 12.56 11.29 -0.95
CA THR A 49 13.50 10.26 -0.51
C THR A 49 13.15 9.71 0.87
N ASN A 50 12.78 10.57 1.81
CA ASN A 50 12.37 10.15 3.15
C ASN A 50 11.11 9.29 3.11
N CYS A 51 10.11 9.69 2.32
CA CYS A 51 8.91 8.89 2.15
C CYS A 51 9.24 7.54 1.49
N ALA A 52 10.03 7.52 0.42
CA ALA A 52 10.37 6.30 -0.29
C ALA A 52 11.11 5.30 0.61
N THR A 53 12.05 5.78 1.43
CA THR A 53 12.76 4.93 2.39
C THR A 53 11.83 4.40 3.48
N ALA A 54 10.86 5.18 3.96
CA ALA A 54 9.85 4.72 4.90
C ALA A 54 8.91 3.67 4.27
N ALA A 55 8.48 3.89 3.03
CA ALA A 55 7.62 2.97 2.28
C ALA A 55 8.34 1.62 2.03
N MET A 56 9.63 1.64 1.71
CA MET A 56 10.44 0.41 1.56
C MET A 56 10.51 -0.40 2.87
N ARG A 57 10.44 0.25 4.03
CA ARG A 57 10.43 -0.41 5.35
C ARG A 57 9.06 -0.93 5.74
N LYS A 58 8.00 -0.54 5.04
CA LYS A 58 6.64 -0.97 5.32
C LYS A 58 6.47 -2.42 4.87
N GLY A 59 6.47 -3.32 5.85
CA GLY A 59 6.24 -4.74 5.63
C GLY A 59 4.87 -5.04 5.02
N LYS A 60 4.75 -6.22 4.44
CA LYS A 60 3.50 -6.70 3.83
C LYS A 60 2.41 -6.81 4.90
N GLN A 61 1.34 -6.02 4.80
CA GLN A 61 0.21 -6.17 5.71
C GLN A 61 -0.47 -7.53 5.49
N THR A 62 -0.53 -8.35 6.54
CA THR A 62 -1.19 -9.64 6.54
C THR A 62 -2.69 -9.46 6.74
N ASN A 63 -3.50 -9.93 5.79
CA ASN A 63 -4.95 -9.92 5.92
C ASN A 63 -5.45 -11.29 6.44
N THR A 64 -6.16 -11.29 7.57
CA THR A 64 -6.68 -12.50 8.23
C THR A 64 -8.13 -12.82 7.90
N ILE A 65 -8.77 -12.13 6.95
CA ILE A 65 -10.20 -12.26 6.66
C ILE A 65 -10.64 -13.71 6.36
N ASN A 66 -9.81 -14.48 5.66
CA ASN A 66 -10.13 -15.88 5.35
C ASN A 66 -10.14 -16.77 6.59
N PHE A 67 -9.33 -16.45 7.62
CA PHE A 67 -9.37 -17.17 8.90
C PHE A 67 -10.72 -16.96 9.60
N HIS A 68 -11.21 -15.71 9.63
CA HIS A 68 -12.50 -15.39 10.24
C HIS A 68 -13.67 -15.97 9.47
N LEU A 69 -13.65 -15.93 8.13
CA LEU A 69 -14.70 -16.50 7.27
C LEU A 69 -14.81 -18.02 7.44
N GLN A 70 -13.68 -18.72 7.56
CA GLN A 70 -13.69 -20.15 7.83
C GLN A 70 -14.32 -20.49 9.18
N ARG A 71 -14.04 -19.70 10.22
CA ARG A 71 -14.62 -19.89 11.55
C ARG A 71 -16.14 -19.66 11.53
N LEU A 72 -16.59 -18.56 10.91
CA LEU A 72 -18.01 -18.25 10.74
C LEU A 72 -18.75 -19.35 9.96
N GLY A 73 -18.16 -19.82 8.87
CA GLY A 73 -18.74 -20.90 8.08
C GLY A 73 -18.89 -22.23 8.81
N ARG A 74 -18.12 -22.50 9.87
CA ARG A 74 -18.32 -23.67 10.73
C ARG A 74 -19.47 -23.48 11.72
N MET A 75 -19.69 -22.24 12.17
CA MET A 75 -20.76 -21.93 13.13
C MET A 75 -22.13 -21.89 12.46
N ILE A 76 -22.22 -21.36 11.24
CA ILE A 76 -23.48 -21.24 10.49
C ILE A 76 -23.98 -22.62 9.99
N ARG A 77 -23.08 -23.59 9.82
CA ARG A 77 -23.41 -24.95 9.34
C ARG A 77 -23.72 -25.95 10.46
N ARG A 78 -23.65 -25.52 11.73
CA ARG A 78 -24.21 -26.26 12.86
C ARG A 78 -25.68 -25.89 13.01
#